data_AF-A0A351NG78-F1
#
_entry.id   AF-A0A351NG78-F1
#
_cell.length_a   1.000
_cell.length_b   1.000
_cell.length_c   1.000
_cell.angle_alpha   90.00
_cell.angle_beta   90.00
_cell.angle_gamma   90.00
#
_symmetry.space_group_name_H-M   'P 1'
#
loop_
_entity.id
_entity.type
_entity.pdbx_description
1 polymer ?
#
loop_
_entity_poly.entity_id
_entity_poly.type
_entity_poly.pdbx_seq_one_letter_code
_entity_poly.pdbx_strand_id
1 'polypeptide(L)'
;MSLTSIIGKLFGSKADRDYKAVKPILDKVLAVYPEIDKLSDDELRAHSAALRQKVADVEAPFEKRIAEIKDELNKDIPVEQKEALAGESDKLVKDEDEAIEKCLDEILPEAFAIVKSTARRFKENKEIVVNATDFDRDLSVSHDFVKIDGDKAVYSNHWVAGGNEITWDMVHYDVQIIGGIALHQGKIAE
;
A
#
# COMPACT_ATOMS: atom_id res chain seq x y z
N MET A 1 -43.62 -1.92 16.32
CA MET A 1 -42.63 -2.17 15.26
C MET A 1 -42.61 -0.97 14.33
N SER A 2 -41.53 -0.19 14.32
CA SER A 2 -41.42 1.05 13.52
C SER A 2 -41.07 0.72 12.05
N LEU A 3 -41.47 1.56 11.08
CA LEU A 3 -41.02 1.45 9.68
C LEU A 3 -39.49 1.33 9.58
N THR A 4 -38.74 2.02 10.44
CA THR A 4 -37.28 1.95 10.53
C THR A 4 -36.78 0.55 10.89
N SER A 5 -37.52 -0.19 11.73
CA SER A 5 -37.18 -1.56 12.12
C SER A 5 -37.51 -2.61 11.05
N ILE A 6 -38.45 -2.29 10.14
CA ILE A 6 -38.81 -3.15 9.01
C ILE A 6 -37.82 -2.94 7.86
N ILE A 7 -37.43 -1.68 7.59
CA ILE A 7 -36.40 -1.33 6.60
C ILE A 7 -35.02 -1.85 7.05
N GLY A 8 -34.66 -1.70 8.33
CA GLY A 8 -33.40 -2.25 8.88
C GLY A 8 -33.32 -3.78 8.80
N LYS A 9 -34.45 -4.49 8.91
CA LYS A 9 -34.50 -5.96 8.73
C LYS A 9 -34.38 -6.40 7.27
N LEU A 10 -34.80 -5.56 6.32
CA LEU A 10 -34.71 -5.85 4.88
C LEU A 10 -33.36 -5.46 4.26
N PHE A 11 -32.70 -4.39 4.77
CA PHE A 11 -31.46 -3.83 4.19
C PHE A 11 -30.21 -3.95 5.08
N GLY A 12 -30.32 -4.51 6.29
CA GLY A 12 -29.23 -4.62 7.25
C GLY A 12 -28.78 -3.28 7.83
N SER A 13 -27.89 -3.31 8.82
CA SER A 13 -27.25 -2.11 9.35
C SER A 13 -26.24 -1.53 8.33
N LYS A 14 -25.82 -0.28 8.52
CA LYS A 14 -24.72 0.31 7.73
C LYS A 14 -23.44 -0.54 7.85
N ALA A 15 -23.12 -0.99 9.06
CA ALA A 15 -21.99 -1.87 9.32
C ALA A 15 -22.10 -3.19 8.53
N ASP A 16 -23.28 -3.82 8.48
CA ASP A 16 -23.48 -5.06 7.71
C ASP A 16 -23.25 -4.85 6.21
N ARG A 17 -23.66 -3.69 5.67
CA ARG A 17 -23.45 -3.34 4.26
C ARG A 17 -21.99 -3.04 3.97
N ASP A 18 -21.33 -2.27 4.83
CA ASP A 18 -19.93 -1.90 4.67
C ASP A 18 -19.04 -3.17 4.77
N TYR A 19 -19.32 -4.07 5.71
CA TYR A 19 -18.66 -5.38 5.79
C TYR A 19 -18.89 -6.22 4.51
N LYS A 20 -20.12 -6.29 4.01
CA LYS A 20 -20.42 -7.02 2.76
C LYS A 20 -19.68 -6.45 1.54
N ALA A 21 -19.39 -5.14 1.53
CA ALA A 21 -18.62 -4.51 0.47
C ALA A 21 -17.11 -4.82 0.58
N VAL A 22 -16.58 -4.91 1.80
CA VAL A 22 -15.15 -5.22 2.05
C VAL A 22 -14.86 -6.72 1.93
N LYS A 23 -15.81 -7.58 2.29
CA LYS A 23 -15.61 -9.03 2.34
C LYS A 23 -15.04 -9.63 1.04
N PRO A 24 -15.49 -9.27 -0.18
CA PRO A 24 -14.90 -9.79 -1.41
C PRO A 24 -13.41 -9.43 -1.58
N ILE A 25 -12.99 -8.28 -1.06
CA ILE A 25 -11.59 -7.85 -1.09
C ILE A 25 -10.78 -8.66 -0.07
N LEU A 26 -11.30 -8.82 1.15
CA LEU A 26 -10.70 -9.71 2.15
C LEU A 26 -10.55 -11.14 1.60
N ASP A 27 -11.57 -11.68 0.95
CA ASP A 27 -11.53 -13.03 0.38
C ASP A 27 -10.39 -13.16 -0.66
N LYS A 28 -10.14 -12.12 -1.46
CA LYS A 28 -8.99 -12.06 -2.39
C LYS A 28 -7.64 -12.03 -1.65
N VAL A 29 -7.52 -11.23 -0.58
CA VAL A 29 -6.31 -11.18 0.27
C VAL A 29 -6.02 -12.58 0.83
N LEU A 30 -7.03 -13.23 1.41
CA LEU A 30 -6.90 -14.55 2.01
C LEU A 30 -6.60 -15.63 0.96
N ALA A 31 -7.11 -15.49 -0.26
CA ALA A 31 -6.84 -16.43 -1.35
C ALA A 31 -5.40 -16.34 -1.87
N VAL A 32 -4.80 -15.14 -1.94
CA VAL A 32 -3.42 -14.98 -2.42
C VAL A 32 -2.37 -15.20 -1.33
N TYR A 33 -2.75 -15.05 -0.06
CA TYR A 33 -1.85 -15.17 1.08
C TYR A 33 -1.00 -16.47 1.11
N PRO A 34 -1.54 -17.68 0.87
CA PRO A 34 -0.74 -18.91 0.93
C PRO A 34 0.44 -18.94 -0.05
N GLU A 35 0.32 -18.29 -1.22
CA GLU A 35 1.42 -18.24 -2.19
C GLU A 35 2.44 -17.16 -1.81
N ILE A 36 1.99 -16.01 -1.32
CA ILE A 36 2.87 -14.95 -0.78
C ILE A 36 3.66 -15.44 0.43
N ASP A 37 3.03 -16.22 1.32
CA ASP A 37 3.66 -16.66 2.56
C ASP A 37 4.75 -17.72 2.34
N LYS A 38 4.73 -18.40 1.18
CA LYS A 38 5.78 -19.35 0.78
C LYS A 38 7.05 -18.69 0.27
N LEU A 39 7.01 -17.41 -0.09
CA LEU A 39 8.18 -16.69 -0.60
C LEU A 39 9.30 -16.68 0.46
N SER A 40 10.55 -16.68 0.04
CA SER A 40 11.67 -16.31 0.91
C SER A 40 11.60 -14.83 1.30
N ASP A 41 12.38 -14.41 2.30
CA ASP A 41 12.39 -13.02 2.75
C ASP A 41 12.82 -12.07 1.61
N ASP A 42 13.81 -12.47 0.81
CA ASP A 42 14.27 -11.73 -0.37
C ASP A 42 13.22 -11.72 -1.49
N GLU A 43 12.55 -12.84 -1.77
CA GLU A 43 11.47 -12.88 -2.77
C GLU A 43 10.28 -12.02 -2.33
N LEU A 44 9.96 -11.97 -1.04
CA LEU A 44 8.89 -11.11 -0.51
C LEU A 44 9.25 -9.62 -0.69
N ARG A 45 10.52 -9.24 -0.47
CA ARG A 45 11.01 -7.88 -0.75
C ARG A 45 10.92 -7.56 -2.24
N ALA A 46 11.36 -8.49 -3.10
CA ALA A 46 11.30 -8.32 -4.55
C ALA A 46 9.84 -8.17 -5.03
N HIS A 47 8.92 -8.94 -4.45
CA HIS A 47 7.49 -8.85 -4.76
C HIS A 47 6.91 -7.48 -4.37
N SER A 48 7.28 -6.97 -3.18
CA SER A 48 6.92 -5.62 -2.75
C SER A 48 7.50 -4.54 -3.68
N ALA A 49 8.73 -4.70 -4.16
CA ALA A 49 9.34 -3.78 -5.12
C ALA A 49 8.60 -3.81 -6.49
N ALA A 50 8.20 -5.00 -6.95
CA ALA A 50 7.43 -5.15 -8.18
C ALA A 50 6.05 -4.45 -8.09
N LEU A 51 5.39 -4.48 -6.92
CA LEU A 51 4.14 -3.73 -6.73
C LEU A 51 4.36 -2.21 -6.83
N ARG A 52 5.45 -1.67 -6.26
CA ARG A 52 5.80 -0.25 -6.42
C ARG A 52 6.09 0.10 -7.87
N GLN A 53 6.79 -0.78 -8.59
CA GLN A 53 7.08 -0.57 -10.00
C GLN A 53 5.80 -0.53 -10.85
N LYS A 54 4.81 -1.39 -10.56
CA LYS A 54 3.51 -1.35 -11.25
C LYS A 54 2.83 0.02 -11.13
N VAL A 55 2.91 0.65 -9.95
CA VAL A 55 2.34 1.99 -9.74
C VAL A 55 3.16 3.04 -10.50
N ALA A 56 4.49 3.00 -10.40
CA ALA A 56 5.37 3.91 -11.15
C ALA A 56 5.18 3.81 -12.67
N ASP A 57 4.95 2.61 -13.20
CA ASP A 57 4.68 2.39 -14.62
C ASP A 57 3.35 3.01 -15.06
N VAL A 58 2.36 3.10 -14.15
CA VAL A 58 1.08 3.78 -14.39
C VAL A 58 1.26 5.29 -14.41
N GLU A 59 2.07 5.85 -13.50
CA GLU A 59 2.36 7.29 -13.38
C GLU A 59 3.20 7.81 -14.57
N ALA A 60 4.23 7.05 -14.98
CA ALA A 60 5.23 7.45 -15.96
C ALA A 60 4.70 8.14 -17.25
N PRO A 61 3.65 7.66 -17.94
CA PRO A 61 3.12 8.36 -19.12
C PRO A 61 2.49 9.72 -18.79
N PHE A 62 1.84 9.87 -17.64
CA PHE A 62 1.24 11.13 -17.20
C PHE A 62 2.32 12.14 -16.83
N GLU A 63 3.27 11.74 -15.98
CA GLU A 63 4.40 12.58 -15.59
C GLU A 63 5.19 13.07 -16.80
N LYS A 64 5.44 12.17 -17.76
CA LYS A 64 6.11 12.51 -19.01
C LYS A 64 5.35 13.59 -19.78
N ARG A 65 4.04 13.42 -19.98
CA ARG A 65 3.24 14.38 -20.74
C ARG A 65 3.10 15.72 -20.01
N ILE A 66 2.93 15.70 -18.68
CA ILE A 66 2.87 16.90 -17.86
C ILE A 66 4.21 17.67 -17.92
N ALA A 67 5.34 16.97 -17.89
CA ALA A 67 6.66 17.58 -18.06
C ALA A 67 6.83 18.21 -19.45
N GLU A 68 6.41 17.52 -20.52
CA GLU A 68 6.41 18.06 -21.88
C GLU A 68 5.54 19.33 -21.99
N ILE A 69 4.33 19.30 -21.43
CA ILE A 69 3.44 20.46 -21.38
C ILE A 69 4.10 21.64 -20.65
N LYS A 70 4.73 21.38 -19.50
CA LYS A 70 5.43 22.41 -18.72
C LYS A 70 6.56 23.06 -19.53
N ASP A 71 7.31 22.27 -20.28
CA ASP A 71 8.36 22.78 -21.17
C ASP A 71 7.79 23.57 -22.36
N GLU A 72 6.64 23.17 -22.90
CA GLU A 72 5.92 23.90 -23.94
C GLU A 72 5.38 25.26 -23.46
N LEU A 73 4.83 25.32 -22.24
CA LEU A 73 4.29 26.55 -21.64
C LEU A 73 5.35 27.65 -21.42
N ASN A 74 6.61 27.26 -21.27
CA ASN A 74 7.75 28.18 -21.16
C ASN A 74 8.14 28.84 -22.49
N LYS A 75 7.59 28.38 -23.62
CA LYS A 75 7.88 28.94 -24.94
C LYS A 75 6.98 30.17 -25.24
N ASP A 76 7.41 30.94 -26.23
CA ASP A 76 6.59 32.02 -26.79
C ASP A 76 5.58 31.42 -27.78
N ILE A 77 4.42 31.04 -27.24
CA ILE A 77 3.29 30.48 -27.99
C ILE A 77 2.03 31.33 -27.77
N PRO A 78 1.07 31.32 -28.72
CA PRO A 78 -0.20 32.04 -28.58
C PRO A 78 -0.95 31.71 -27.29
N VAL A 79 -1.66 32.69 -26.73
CA VAL A 79 -2.43 32.55 -25.48
C VAL A 79 -3.42 31.39 -25.56
N GLU A 80 -4.11 31.22 -26.68
CA GLU A 80 -5.04 30.10 -26.91
C GLU A 80 -4.37 28.72 -26.77
N GLN A 81 -3.12 28.59 -27.23
CA GLN A 81 -2.36 27.34 -27.06
C GLN A 81 -1.93 27.14 -25.61
N LYS A 82 -1.57 28.21 -24.88
CA LYS A 82 -1.26 28.13 -23.44
C LYS A 82 -2.47 27.68 -22.63
N GLU A 83 -3.65 28.22 -22.93
CA GLU A 83 -4.90 27.83 -22.27
C GLU A 83 -5.26 26.37 -22.55
N ALA A 84 -5.12 25.91 -23.79
CA ALA A 84 -5.36 24.51 -24.14
C ALA A 84 -4.40 23.55 -23.41
N LEU A 85 -3.09 23.86 -23.38
CA LEU A 85 -2.08 23.06 -22.70
C LEU A 85 -2.29 23.02 -21.18
N ALA A 86 -2.65 24.16 -20.57
CA ALA A 86 -3.00 24.20 -19.15
C ALA A 86 -4.22 23.32 -18.84
N GLY A 87 -5.26 23.39 -19.68
CA GLY A 87 -6.44 22.53 -19.55
C GLY A 87 -6.14 21.04 -19.74
N GLU A 88 -5.21 20.70 -20.64
CA GLU A 88 -4.72 19.33 -20.80
C GLU A 88 -3.98 18.85 -19.54
N SER A 89 -3.08 19.67 -18.98
CA SER A 89 -2.35 19.35 -17.75
C SER A 89 -3.30 19.10 -16.57
N ASP A 90 -4.31 19.96 -16.39
CA ASP A 90 -5.30 19.81 -15.32
C ASP A 90 -6.13 18.53 -15.45
N LYS A 91 -6.39 18.10 -16.70
CA LYS A 91 -7.08 16.84 -16.97
C LYS A 91 -6.16 15.64 -16.71
N LEU A 92 -4.90 15.71 -17.12
CA LEU A 92 -3.93 14.63 -16.92
C LEU A 92 -3.70 14.33 -15.44
N VAL A 93 -3.61 15.35 -14.58
CA VAL A 93 -3.47 15.13 -13.12
C VAL A 93 -4.66 14.33 -12.55
N LYS A 94 -5.88 14.63 -13.00
CA LYS A 94 -7.07 13.89 -12.55
C LYS A 94 -7.10 12.47 -13.13
N ASP A 95 -6.76 12.33 -14.41
CA ASP A 95 -6.70 11.02 -15.06
C ASP A 95 -5.59 10.13 -14.43
N GLU A 96 -4.48 10.73 -13.99
CA GLU A 96 -3.39 10.09 -13.24
C GLU A 96 -3.89 9.60 -11.88
N ASP A 97 -4.55 10.44 -11.08
CA ASP A 97 -5.14 10.06 -9.78
C ASP A 97 -6.09 8.86 -9.93
N GLU A 98 -7.00 8.90 -10.93
CA GLU A 98 -7.94 7.80 -11.20
C GLU A 98 -7.21 6.50 -11.63
N ALA A 99 -6.13 6.62 -12.41
CA ALA A 99 -5.33 5.48 -12.84
C ALA A 99 -4.55 4.86 -11.67
N ILE A 100 -3.98 5.70 -10.79
CA ILE A 100 -3.31 5.25 -9.56
C ILE A 100 -4.32 4.55 -8.65
N GLU A 101 -5.50 5.14 -8.39
CA GLU A 101 -6.53 4.53 -7.53
C GLU A 101 -6.90 3.13 -8.03
N LYS A 102 -7.15 2.99 -9.33
CA LYS A 102 -7.42 1.69 -9.95
C LYS A 102 -6.26 0.71 -9.79
N CYS A 103 -5.02 1.15 -10.00
CA CYS A 103 -3.84 0.31 -9.83
C CYS A 103 -3.71 -0.17 -8.37
N LEU A 104 -3.89 0.74 -7.41
CA LEU A 104 -3.83 0.44 -5.98
C LEU A 104 -4.88 -0.59 -5.58
N ASP A 105 -6.12 -0.45 -6.07
CA ASP A 105 -7.19 -1.43 -5.85
C ASP A 105 -6.89 -2.81 -6.45
N GLU A 106 -6.23 -2.84 -7.62
CA GLU A 106 -5.80 -4.09 -8.27
C GLU A 106 -4.71 -4.81 -7.47
N ILE A 107 -3.72 -4.09 -6.95
CA ILE A 107 -2.60 -4.68 -6.19
C ILE A 107 -2.92 -4.90 -4.70
N LEU A 108 -4.00 -4.31 -4.18
CA LEU A 108 -4.37 -4.34 -2.77
C LEU A 108 -4.34 -5.75 -2.16
N PRO A 109 -4.91 -6.81 -2.79
CA PRO A 109 -4.89 -8.14 -2.20
C PRO A 109 -3.47 -8.66 -1.91
N GLU A 110 -2.55 -8.44 -2.85
CA GLU A 110 -1.15 -8.84 -2.72
C GLU A 110 -0.43 -7.99 -1.69
N ALA A 111 -0.64 -6.66 -1.70
CA ALA A 111 -0.03 -5.74 -0.75
C ALA A 111 -0.39 -6.09 0.71
N PHE A 112 -1.66 -6.35 1.00
CA PHE A 112 -2.10 -6.76 2.33
C PHE A 112 -1.60 -8.15 2.72
N ALA A 113 -1.51 -9.08 1.76
CA ALA A 113 -0.92 -10.40 2.02
C ALA A 113 0.57 -10.31 2.36
N ILE A 114 1.33 -9.43 1.70
CA ILE A 114 2.73 -9.14 2.04
C ILE A 114 2.81 -8.61 3.48
N VAL A 115 2.00 -7.61 3.85
CA VAL A 115 1.98 -7.06 5.22
C VAL A 115 1.67 -8.14 6.25
N LYS A 116 0.71 -9.02 5.98
CA LYS A 116 0.38 -10.15 6.86
C LYS A 116 1.55 -11.13 7.01
N SER A 117 2.21 -11.50 5.91
CA SER A 117 3.35 -12.42 5.93
C SER A 117 4.55 -11.80 6.66
N THR A 118 4.86 -10.53 6.40
CA THR A 118 5.92 -9.79 7.10
C THR A 118 5.65 -9.77 8.60
N ALA A 119 4.42 -9.43 9.03
CA ALA A 119 4.05 -9.42 10.45
C ALA A 119 4.23 -10.81 11.11
N ARG A 120 3.85 -11.89 10.42
CA ARG A 120 4.10 -13.26 10.89
C ARG A 120 5.59 -13.56 11.04
N ARG A 121 6.41 -13.22 10.04
CA ARG A 121 7.85 -13.47 10.07
C ARG A 121 8.51 -12.79 11.26
N PHE A 122 8.14 -11.54 11.54
CA PHE A 122 8.64 -10.82 12.72
C PHE A 122 8.13 -11.41 14.05
N LYS A 123 6.89 -11.92 14.09
CA LYS A 123 6.37 -12.58 15.30
C LYS A 123 7.10 -13.90 15.58
N GLU A 124 7.35 -14.69 14.54
CA GLU A 124 7.85 -16.06 14.67
C GLU A 124 9.38 -16.16 14.70
N ASN A 125 10.09 -15.12 14.26
CA ASN A 125 11.55 -15.09 14.21
C ASN A 125 12.10 -13.88 14.96
N LYS A 126 13.18 -14.07 15.70
CA LYS A 126 13.90 -12.98 16.37
C LYS A 126 14.63 -12.08 15.39
N GLU A 127 15.07 -12.66 14.27
CA GLU A 127 15.80 -11.99 13.23
C GLU A 127 15.26 -12.42 11.86
N ILE A 128 15.25 -11.47 10.91
CA ILE A 128 14.95 -11.69 9.49
C ILE A 128 16.19 -11.26 8.71
N VAL A 129 16.66 -12.12 7.81
CA VAL A 129 17.91 -11.89 7.06
C VAL A 129 17.60 -11.79 5.59
N VAL A 130 18.00 -10.67 4.98
CA VAL A 130 17.77 -10.35 3.57
C VAL A 130 19.06 -9.80 2.95
N ASN A 131 19.13 -9.77 1.63
CA ASN A 131 20.20 -9.05 0.95
C ASN A 131 20.12 -7.56 1.29
N ALA A 132 21.27 -6.96 1.61
CA ALA A 132 21.37 -5.55 1.95
C ALA A 132 21.23 -4.67 0.70
N THR A 133 20.31 -3.72 0.78
CA THR A 133 20.14 -2.61 -0.14
C THR A 133 20.70 -1.32 0.47
N ASP A 134 20.85 -0.26 -0.33
CA ASP A 134 21.29 1.05 0.18
C ASP A 134 20.33 1.60 1.24
N PHE A 135 19.03 1.35 1.08
CA PHE A 135 18.01 1.70 2.08
C PHE A 135 18.27 1.05 3.44
N ASP A 136 18.67 -0.23 3.47
CA ASP A 136 18.98 -0.93 4.73
C ASP A 136 20.23 -0.35 5.39
N ARG A 137 21.23 0.03 4.57
CA ARG A 137 22.46 0.67 5.05
C ARG A 137 22.14 2.02 5.69
N ASP A 138 21.34 2.83 5.03
CA ASP A 138 20.89 4.13 5.55
C ASP A 138 20.12 3.97 6.86
N LEU A 139 19.19 3.01 6.94
CA LEU A 139 18.46 2.74 8.18
C LEU A 139 19.39 2.31 9.32
N SER A 140 20.39 1.46 9.04
CA SER A 140 21.31 0.92 10.05
C SER A 140 22.19 1.98 10.72
N VAL A 141 22.31 3.18 10.12
CA VAL A 141 23.04 4.30 10.72
C VAL A 141 22.31 4.86 11.93
N SER A 142 20.98 4.90 11.91
CA SER A 142 20.17 5.60 12.90
C SER A 142 19.15 4.74 13.64
N HIS A 143 18.94 3.50 13.22
CA HIS A 143 17.95 2.59 13.81
C HIS A 143 18.61 1.34 14.39
N ASP A 144 18.16 0.94 15.57
CA ASP A 144 18.68 -0.20 16.33
C ASP A 144 18.15 -1.55 15.84
N PHE A 145 17.03 -1.55 15.11
CA PHE A 145 16.37 -2.77 14.60
C PHE A 145 17.00 -3.36 13.35
N VAL A 146 17.98 -2.72 12.72
CA VAL A 146 18.62 -3.24 11.51
C VAL A 146 20.13 -3.10 11.59
N LYS A 147 20.83 -4.19 11.27
CA LYS A 147 22.29 -4.26 11.23
C LYS A 147 22.74 -4.77 9.87
N ILE A 148 23.90 -4.31 9.43
CA ILE A 148 24.53 -4.81 8.21
C ILE A 148 25.65 -5.78 8.57
N ASP A 149 25.57 -6.99 8.03
CA ASP A 149 26.61 -8.02 8.11
C ASP A 149 27.05 -8.41 6.69
N GLY A 150 28.15 -7.82 6.23
CA GLY A 150 28.63 -7.98 4.85
C GLY A 150 27.63 -7.51 3.80
N ASP A 151 27.10 -8.47 3.03
CA ASP A 151 26.09 -8.29 1.99
C ASP A 151 24.65 -8.51 2.49
N LYS A 152 24.46 -8.77 3.78
CA LYS A 152 23.16 -9.00 4.41
C LYS A 152 22.72 -7.85 5.30
N ALA A 153 21.41 -7.63 5.34
CA ALA A 153 20.74 -6.85 6.36
C ALA A 153 20.00 -7.80 7.31
N VAL A 154 20.27 -7.65 8.60
CA VAL A 154 19.68 -8.45 9.69
C VAL A 154 18.73 -7.55 10.45
N TYR A 155 17.44 -7.81 10.30
CA TYR A 155 16.35 -7.10 10.96
C TYR A 155 15.96 -7.81 12.26
N SER A 156 15.99 -7.09 13.38
CA SER A 156 15.52 -7.56 14.68
C SER A 156 14.00 -7.41 14.80
N ASN A 157 13.35 -8.35 15.47
CA ASN A 157 11.93 -8.21 15.81
C ASN A 157 11.65 -7.36 17.05
N HIS A 158 12.68 -6.78 17.67
CA HIS A 158 12.54 -5.89 18.81
C HIS A 158 13.41 -4.64 18.68
N TRP A 159 12.94 -3.53 19.25
CA TRP A 159 13.59 -2.21 19.21
C TRP A 159 13.15 -1.32 20.36
N VAL A 160 13.90 -0.23 20.59
CA VAL A 160 13.51 0.77 21.59
C VAL A 160 12.51 1.77 20.99
N ALA A 161 11.30 1.82 21.54
CA ALA A 161 10.30 2.82 21.20
C ALA A 161 9.80 3.53 22.47
N GLY A 162 9.85 4.87 22.48
CA GLY A 162 9.44 5.66 23.64
C GLY A 162 10.24 5.36 24.92
N GLY A 163 11.49 4.91 24.77
CA GLY A 163 12.38 4.53 25.88
C GLY A 163 12.16 3.11 26.43
N ASN A 164 11.22 2.34 25.88
CA ASN A 164 10.99 0.96 26.27
C ASN A 164 11.35 0.01 25.12
N GLU A 165 11.86 -1.17 25.46
CA GLU A 165 12.05 -2.24 24.50
C GLU A 165 10.67 -2.84 24.12
N ILE A 166 10.39 -2.84 22.82
CA ILE A 166 9.17 -3.39 22.23
C ILE A 166 9.55 -4.55 21.33
N THR A 167 8.88 -5.68 21.49
CA THR A 167 8.97 -6.82 20.57
C THR A 167 7.72 -6.90 19.72
N TRP A 168 7.89 -7.10 18.43
CA TRP A 168 6.79 -7.41 17.53
C TRP A 168 6.24 -8.82 17.81
N ASP A 169 5.00 -8.89 18.31
CA ASP A 169 4.35 -10.17 18.68
C ASP A 169 2.94 -10.31 18.07
N MET A 170 2.73 -9.81 16.85
CA MET A 170 1.39 -9.74 16.24
C MET A 170 1.35 -10.26 14.81
N VAL A 171 0.33 -11.08 14.52
CA VAL A 171 -0.08 -11.47 13.17
C VAL A 171 -1.46 -10.88 12.93
N HIS A 172 -1.63 -10.21 11.81
CA HIS A 172 -2.90 -9.54 11.49
C HIS A 172 -4.06 -10.53 11.42
N TYR A 173 -5.09 -10.30 12.22
CA TYR A 173 -6.38 -10.94 12.12
C TYR A 173 -7.18 -10.39 10.93
N ASP A 174 -8.16 -11.16 10.47
CA ASP A 174 -9.00 -10.77 9.34
C ASP A 174 -9.76 -9.47 9.60
N VAL A 175 -10.16 -9.20 10.86
CA VAL A 175 -10.79 -7.93 11.26
C VAL A 175 -9.86 -6.72 11.13
N GLN A 176 -8.55 -6.90 11.33
CA GLN A 176 -7.58 -5.82 11.14
C GLN A 176 -7.34 -5.56 9.65
N ILE A 177 -7.36 -6.62 8.83
CA ILE A 177 -7.31 -6.49 7.36
C ILE A 177 -8.55 -5.75 6.85
N ILE A 178 -9.75 -6.08 7.35
CA ILE A 178 -10.99 -5.34 7.05
C ILE A 178 -10.84 -3.86 7.40
N GLY A 179 -10.32 -3.55 8.60
CA GLY A 179 -10.06 -2.18 9.02
C GLY A 179 -9.11 -1.44 8.07
N GLY A 180 -8.02 -2.10 7.66
CA GLY A 180 -7.09 -1.52 6.69
C GLY A 180 -7.70 -1.30 5.30
N ILE A 181 -8.55 -2.22 4.81
CA ILE A 181 -9.28 -2.03 3.55
C ILE A 181 -10.24 -0.83 3.66
N ALA A 182 -10.92 -0.67 4.81
CA ALA A 182 -11.80 0.48 5.02
C ALA A 182 -11.01 1.81 5.01
N LEU A 183 -9.83 1.85 5.64
CA LEU A 183 -8.95 3.03 5.62
C LEU A 183 -8.46 3.36 4.22
N HIS A 184 -8.06 2.35 3.43
CA HIS A 184 -7.68 2.52 2.01
C HIS A 184 -8.81 3.14 1.19
N GLN A 185 -10.06 2.75 1.45
CA GLN A 185 -11.25 3.33 0.80
C GLN A 185 -11.65 4.72 1.32
N GLY A 186 -10.80 5.38 2.12
CA GLY A 186 -11.09 6.70 2.69
C GLY A 186 -12.21 6.70 3.74
N LYS A 187 -12.50 5.55 4.36
CA LYS A 187 -13.54 5.41 5.39
C LYS A 187 -12.91 5.35 6.79
N ILE A 188 -13.73 5.62 7.80
CA ILE A 188 -13.37 5.42 9.21
C ILE A 188 -13.56 3.94 9.55
N ALA A 189 -12.54 3.31 10.13
CA ALA A 189 -12.61 1.97 10.70
C ALA A 189 -12.83 2.08 12.22
N GLU A 190 -13.98 1.59 12.70
CA GLU A 190 -14.39 1.54 14.12
C GLU A 190 -14.71 0.10 14.54
#